data_AF-A0A8T0W990-F1
#
_entry.id   AF-A0A8T0W990-F1
#
_cell.length_a   1.000
_cell.length_b   1.000
_cell.length_c   1.000
_cell.angle_alpha   90.00
_cell.angle_beta   90.00
_cell.angle_gamma   90.00
#
_symmetry.space_group_name_H-M   'P 1'
#
loop_
_entity.id
_entity.type
_entity.pdbx_description
1 polymer ?
#
loop_
_entity_poly.entity_id
_entity_poly.type
_entity_poly.pdbx_seq_one_letter_code
_entity_poly.pdbx_strand_id
1 'polypeptide(L)'
;MGSLEAMTKGSDARYLSDTLKLKVAQGVVGAVADKGSVLRFIPYTMQAVKQGFQDLGASSLKSAHDLLRSESLRLEVRTGAAQVEGGIHGLVSYEKKAF
;
A
#
# COMPACT_ATOMS: atom_id res chain seq x y z
N MET A 1 -12.78 -3.04 8.50
CA MET A 1 -14.20 -2.70 8.30
C MET A 1 -14.74 -2.06 9.59
N GLY A 2 -14.25 -0.88 9.97
CA GLY A 2 -14.60 -0.22 11.23
C GLY A 2 -15.48 1.02 11.06
N SER A 3 -16.08 1.20 9.88
CA SER A 3 -17.04 2.27 9.63
C SER A 3 -18.44 1.86 10.11
N LEU A 4 -19.29 2.84 10.43
CA LEU A 4 -20.66 2.58 10.88
C LEU A 4 -21.44 1.72 9.89
N GLU A 5 -21.32 2.00 8.59
CA GLU A 5 -22.02 1.25 7.54
C GLU A 5 -21.53 -0.21 7.40
N ALA A 6 -20.26 -0.46 7.69
CA ALA A 6 -19.75 -1.83 7.70
C ALA A 6 -20.20 -2.57 8.96
N MET A 7 -20.26 -1.87 10.10
CA MET A 7 -20.69 -2.43 11.39
C MET A 7 -22.17 -2.82 11.37
N THR A 8 -23.04 -2.04 10.71
CA THR A 8 -24.45 -2.44 10.51
C THR A 8 -24.62 -3.69 9.66
N LYS A 9 -23.61 -4.04 8.84
CA LYS A 9 -23.56 -5.27 8.03
C LYS A 9 -22.81 -6.42 8.73
N GLY A 10 -22.58 -6.32 10.05
CA GLY A 10 -22.03 -7.39 10.88
C GLY A 10 -20.50 -7.42 10.99
N SER A 11 -19.81 -6.33 10.62
CA SER A 11 -18.36 -6.24 10.85
C SER A 11 -17.97 -5.92 12.30
N ASP A 12 -18.94 -5.61 13.15
CA ASP A 12 -18.75 -5.22 14.55
C ASP A 12 -18.21 -6.35 15.44
N ALA A 13 -18.55 -7.61 15.14
CA ALA A 13 -18.02 -8.79 15.82
C ALA A 13 -16.48 -8.92 15.72
N ARG A 14 -15.88 -8.44 14.62
CA ARG A 14 -14.41 -8.49 14.44
C ARG A 14 -13.66 -7.40 15.20
N TYR A 15 -14.35 -6.35 15.62
CA TYR A 15 -13.77 -5.19 16.32
C TYR A 15 -14.26 -5.10 17.77
N LEU A 16 -14.71 -6.22 18.35
CA LEU A 16 -15.13 -6.34 19.75
C LEU A 16 -16.14 -5.27 20.18
N SER A 17 -16.90 -4.77 19.21
CA SER A 17 -17.85 -3.66 19.38
C SER A 17 -19.29 -4.16 19.36
N ASP A 18 -19.51 -5.47 19.21
CA ASP A 18 -20.80 -6.16 19.21
C ASP A 18 -21.57 -5.93 20.51
N THR A 19 -20.88 -5.96 21.64
CA THR A 19 -21.44 -5.80 23.00
C THR A 19 -21.63 -4.33 23.43
N LEU A 20 -21.03 -3.37 22.71
CA LEU A 20 -21.16 -1.96 23.03
C LEU A 20 -22.49 -1.40 22.51
N LYS A 21 -23.28 -0.83 23.42
CA LYS A 21 -24.53 -0.12 23.08
C LYS A 21 -24.29 1.09 22.18
N LEU A 22 -23.17 1.80 22.39
CA LEU A 22 -22.74 2.92 21.56
C LEU A 22 -21.64 2.44 20.61
N LYS A 23 -21.92 2.45 19.31
CA LYS A 23 -20.92 2.10 18.28
C LYS A 23 -20.01 3.31 18.01
N VAL A 24 -18.70 3.14 18.18
CA VAL A 24 -17.70 4.17 17.87
C VAL A 24 -17.00 3.79 16.57
N ALA A 25 -17.07 4.67 15.57
CA ALA A 25 -16.42 4.44 14.28
C ALA A 25 -14.88 4.49 14.41
N GLN A 26 -14.20 3.48 13.88
CA GLN A 26 -12.74 3.41 13.75
C GLN A 26 -12.27 3.47 12.28
N GLY A 27 -13.21 3.66 11.36
CA GLY A 27 -12.95 3.79 9.94
C GLY A 27 -14.00 4.65 9.26
N VAL A 28 -13.70 5.03 8.02
CA VAL A 28 -14.56 5.87 7.19
C VAL A 28 -15.13 5.06 6.02
N VAL A 29 -16.22 5.57 5.43
CA VAL A 29 -16.73 5.13 4.13
C VAL A 29 -16.29 6.16 3.10
N GLY A 30 -15.83 5.69 1.94
CA GLY A 30 -15.42 6.55 0.84
C GLY A 30 -15.49 5.82 -0.49
N ALA A 31 -15.57 6.59 -1.57
CA ALA A 31 -15.48 6.09 -2.93
C ALA A 31 -14.04 6.23 -3.45
N VAL A 32 -13.62 5.28 -4.29
CA VAL A 32 -12.32 5.31 -4.99
C VAL A 32 -12.57 5.18 -6.50
N ALA A 33 -11.69 5.78 -7.30
CA ALA A 33 -11.77 5.64 -8.75
C ALA A 33 -11.57 4.18 -9.19
N ASP A 34 -12.20 3.81 -10.30
CA ASP A 34 -11.98 2.52 -10.94
C ASP A 34 -10.52 2.37 -11.39
N LYS A 35 -9.97 1.17 -11.20
CA LYS A 35 -8.59 0.80 -11.56
C LYS A 35 -8.55 -0.19 -12.72
N GLY A 36 -9.70 -0.58 -13.24
CA GLY A 36 -9.84 -1.57 -14.31
C GLY A 36 -9.71 -3.00 -13.81
N SER A 37 -9.57 -3.93 -14.77
CA SER A 37 -9.57 -5.37 -14.48
C SER A 37 -8.36 -5.83 -13.65
N VAL A 38 -8.64 -6.66 -12.65
CA VAL A 38 -7.65 -7.37 -11.84
C VAL A 38 -6.70 -8.21 -12.69
N LEU A 39 -7.19 -8.74 -13.82
CA LEU A 39 -6.39 -9.52 -14.77
C LEU A 39 -5.28 -8.71 -15.44
N ARG A 40 -5.39 -7.37 -15.49
CA ARG A 40 -4.33 -6.47 -15.95
C ARG A 40 -3.52 -5.92 -14.78
N PHE A 41 -4.20 -5.54 -13.70
CA PHE A 41 -3.57 -4.92 -12.53
C PHE A 41 -2.58 -5.85 -11.80
N ILE A 42 -2.93 -7.12 -11.60
CA ILE A 42 -2.08 -8.08 -10.88
C ILE A 42 -0.78 -8.36 -11.66
N PRO A 43 -0.81 -8.75 -12.95
CA PRO A 43 0.42 -8.99 -13.69
C PRO A 43 1.35 -7.78 -13.75
N TYR A 44 0.79 -6.57 -13.92
CA TYR A 44 1.57 -5.33 -13.86
C TYR A 44 2.27 -5.17 -12.51
N THR A 45 1.51 -5.30 -11.41
CA THR A 45 2.06 -5.16 -10.05
C THR A 45 3.13 -6.21 -9.78
N MET A 46 2.93 -7.46 -10.21
CA MET A 46 3.93 -8.52 -10.09
C MET A 46 5.22 -8.17 -10.83
N GLN A 47 5.13 -7.62 -12.04
CA GLN A 47 6.32 -7.22 -12.80
C GLN A 47 7.04 -6.04 -12.15
N ALA A 48 6.31 -5.05 -11.64
CA ALA A 48 6.89 -3.93 -10.91
C ALA A 48 7.64 -4.40 -9.65
N VAL A 49 7.08 -5.35 -8.90
CA VAL A 49 7.75 -5.95 -7.73
C VAL A 49 9.01 -6.70 -8.17
N LYS A 50 8.96 -7.51 -9.24
CA LYS A 50 10.14 -8.21 -9.77
C LYS A 50 11.25 -7.23 -10.19
N GLN A 51 10.90 -6.12 -10.83
CA GLN A 51 11.86 -5.07 -11.17
C GLN A 51 12.51 -4.48 -9.91
N GLY A 52 11.71 -4.17 -8.89
CA GLY A 52 12.25 -3.71 -7.61
C GLY A 52 13.19 -4.71 -6.95
N PHE A 53 12.92 -6.01 -7.08
CA PHE A 53 13.83 -7.07 -6.61
C PHE A 53 15.15 -7.11 -7.41
N GLN A 54 15.09 -6.88 -8.72
CA GLN A 54 16.29 -6.75 -9.54
C GLN A 54 17.13 -5.55 -9.12
N ASP A 55 16.51 -4.38 -8.92
CA ASP A 55 17.20 -3.16 -8.49
C ASP A 55 17.81 -3.32 -7.08
N LEU A 56 17.14 -4.10 -6.21
CA LEU A 56 17.64 -4.50 -4.89
C LEU A 56 18.81 -5.49 -4.94
N GLY A 57 19.01 -6.18 -6.07
CA GLY A 57 19.99 -7.27 -6.20
C GLY A 57 19.53 -8.61 -5.60
N ALA A 58 18.22 -8.83 -5.42
CA ALA A 58 17.66 -10.04 -4.84
C ALA A 58 16.89 -10.87 -5.87
N SER A 59 17.15 -12.17 -5.95
CA SER A 59 16.48 -13.07 -6.91
C SER A 59 15.13 -13.62 -6.40
N SER A 60 14.85 -13.48 -5.11
CA SER A 60 13.64 -13.99 -4.47
C SER A 60 13.38 -13.30 -3.13
N LEU A 61 12.15 -13.43 -2.61
CA LEU A 61 11.79 -12.93 -1.28
C LEU A 61 12.71 -13.46 -0.17
N LYS A 62 13.09 -14.74 -0.25
CA LYS A 62 14.01 -15.35 0.70
C LYS A 62 15.39 -14.68 0.62
N SER A 63 15.93 -14.53 -0.59
CA SER A 63 17.20 -13.84 -0.83
C SER A 63 17.18 -12.39 -0.31
N ALA A 64 16.09 -11.65 -0.51
CA ALA A 64 15.98 -10.28 0.02
C ALA A 64 16.02 -10.24 1.55
N HIS A 65 15.35 -11.19 2.23
CA HIS A 65 15.43 -11.30 3.68
C HIS A 65 16.80 -11.74 4.18
N ASP A 66 17.50 -12.60 3.42
CA ASP A 66 18.85 -13.03 3.77
C ASP A 66 19.84 -11.86 3.64
N LEU A 67 19.74 -11.05 2.59
CA LEU A 67 20.52 -9.81 2.41
C LEU A 67 20.27 -8.77 3.52
N LEU A 68 19.03 -8.69 4.01
CA LEU A 68 18.68 -7.83 5.15
C LEU A 68 19.33 -8.33 6.44
N ARG A 69 19.25 -9.64 6.73
CA ARG A 69 19.83 -10.23 7.94
C ARG A 69 21.36 -10.24 7.93
N SER A 70 21.97 -10.29 6.75
CA SER A 70 23.42 -10.21 6.60
C SER A 70 23.95 -8.77 6.59
N GLU A 71 23.09 -7.76 6.75
CA GLU A 71 23.44 -6.33 6.69
C GLU A 71 24.05 -5.87 5.34
N SER A 72 23.92 -6.70 4.30
CA SER A 72 24.34 -6.36 2.93
C SER A 72 23.37 -5.37 2.30
N LEU A 73 22.08 -5.53 2.58
CA LEU A 73 21.05 -4.56 2.21
C LEU A 73 21.07 -3.37 3.18
N ARG A 74 21.14 -2.16 2.64
CA ARG A 74 21.08 -0.91 3.42
C ARG A 74 19.78 -0.17 3.15
N LEU A 75 19.32 0.54 4.18
CA LEU A 75 18.13 1.38 4.12
C LEU A 75 18.50 2.79 4.57
N GLU A 76 17.84 3.79 4.00
CA GLU A 76 18.07 5.19 4.34
C GLU A 76 16.74 5.87 4.67
N VAL A 77 16.74 6.64 5.76
CA VAL A 77 15.57 7.41 6.18
C VAL A 77 15.51 8.68 5.34
N ARG A 78 14.34 8.94 4.74
CA ARG A 78 14.12 10.15 3.92
C ARG A 78 13.37 11.20 4.72
N THR A 79 13.89 12.42 4.73
CA THR A 79 13.20 13.60 5.28
C THR A 79 11.92 13.89 4.49
N GLY A 80 11.02 14.71 5.06
CA GLY A 80 9.80 15.13 4.36
C GLY A 80 10.10 15.82 3.03
N ALA A 81 11.12 16.68 2.98
CA ALA A 81 11.57 17.34 1.75
C ALA A 81 12.08 16.32 0.72
N ALA A 82 12.92 15.36 1.12
CA ALA A 82 13.43 14.33 0.23
C ALA A 82 12.31 13.44 -0.34
N GLN A 83 11.21 13.22 0.38
CA GLN A 83 10.06 12.47 -0.14
C GLN A 83 9.28 13.27 -1.18
N VAL A 84 9.10 14.57 -0.98
CA VAL A 84 8.48 15.48 -1.97
C VAL A 84 9.32 15.52 -3.25
N GLU A 85 10.64 15.63 -3.12
CA GLU A 85 11.59 15.57 -4.23
C GLU A 85 11.63 14.19 -4.91
N GLY A 86 11.36 13.10 -4.19
CA GLY A 86 11.26 11.77 -4.79
C GLY A 86 10.05 11.56 -5.69
N GLY A 87 9.04 12.42 -5.58
CA GLY A 87 7.83 12.37 -6.39
C GLY A 87 8.00 13.06 -7.74
N ILE A 88 6.88 13.24 -8.45
CA ILE A 88 6.85 14.12 -9.63
C ILE A 88 6.69 15.55 -9.12
N HIS A 89 7.63 16.45 -9.44
CA HIS A 89 7.59 17.85 -9.01
C HIS A 89 8.16 18.79 -10.09
N GLY A 90 7.89 20.09 -9.99
CA GLY A 90 8.46 21.12 -10.88
C GLY A 90 7.84 21.23 -12.27
N LEU A 91 6.64 20.68 -12.48
CA LEU A 91 5.92 20.72 -13.77
C LEU A 91 4.67 21.60 -13.67
N VAL A 92 4.31 22.29 -14.76
CA VAL A 92 3.04 23.06 -14.87
C VAL A 92 1.83 22.12 -14.85
N SER A 93 1.94 20.96 -15.49
CA SER A 93 0.90 19.91 -15.50
C SER A 93 1.53 18.55 -15.78
N TYR A 94 0.98 17.47 -15.20
CA TYR A 94 1.34 16.10 -15.53
C TYR A 94 0.14 15.17 -15.37
N GLU A 95 0.13 14.06 -16.12
CA GLU A 95 -0.88 13.00 -15.98
C GLU A 95 -0.19 11.71 -15.52
N LYS A 96 -0.61 11.17 -14.38
CA LYS A 96 -0.04 9.92 -13.86
C LYS A 96 -0.77 8.71 -14.43
N LYS A 97 -0.15 8.06 -15.42
CA LYS A 97 -0.63 6.79 -15.96
C LYS A 97 -0.08 5.63 -15.14
N ALA A 98 -0.95 4.71 -14.75
CA ALA A 98 -0.56 3.57 -13.92
C ALA A 98 0.18 2.50 -14.73
N PHE A 99 -0.22 2.26 -15.97
CA PHE A 99 0.30 1.28 -16.94
C PHE A 99 -0.48 1.37 -18.26
#